data_AF-A0A822X972-F1
#
_entry.id   AF-A0A822X972-F1
#
_cell.length_a   1.000
_cell.length_b   1.000
_cell.length_c   1.000
_cell.angle_alpha   90.00
_cell.angle_beta   90.00
_cell.angle_gamma   90.00
#
_symmetry.space_group_name_H-M   'P 1'
#
loop_
_entity.id
_entity.type
_entity.pdbx_description
1 polymer ?
#
loop_
_entity_poly.entity_id
_entity_poly.type
_entity_poly.pdbx_seq_one_letter_code
_entity_poly.pdbx_strand_id
1 'polypeptide(L)'
;MVTRQKNTQTDGKYDLLGDPLVDADGEDYEYNLYQTAMRNYKESPSAGFELLRFGRVINTEHKTLVPAEAPLWMTVSYPGGKGVVNLADPGIKKFSDADFPHWTGWQLVDDDSDSDSQCNSAAIKKLQEDGEFDNQCGKLICHFPFEWEKSTIDTRFSWLKTGSEEHDPMTEADYAKFKAHAEALCFDSGAFSSGRLWHFEPKAFTEHFRNCGWLSFCQMKQIVPSHALRQSGRDRFAWGAINTNLGTSGSILSSQISNLNPSMRKYCINTPFRISCFLDNAIQETGWLSTLHEGNGSNLWYALWYEHGFVQLTNPENYPNYFKYIGKVVQDPLKQNLVDAYTLIAAQPPANRSNATLQDRHFPMLPTEFIELRNEVSDSQGTLAADSAGFYWGKIRWLNMLMRSMF
;
A
#
# COMPACT_ATOMS: atom_id res chain seq x y z
N MET A 1 -6.88 -4.41 18.27
CA MET A 1 -5.43 -4.32 18.55
C MET A 1 -5.01 -5.37 19.57
N VAL A 2 -3.83 -5.99 19.45
CA VAL A 2 -3.27 -6.90 20.47
C VAL A 2 -1.99 -6.33 21.06
N THR A 3 -1.69 -6.64 22.31
CA THR A 3 -0.41 -6.27 22.95
C THR A 3 0.38 -7.53 23.28
N ARG A 4 1.71 -7.46 23.14
CA ARG A 4 2.62 -8.55 23.51
C ARG A 4 3.70 -8.05 24.46
N GLN A 5 4.17 -8.94 25.33
CA GLN A 5 5.32 -8.69 26.21
C GLN A 5 6.35 -9.79 26.06
N LYS A 6 7.64 -9.40 26.16
CA LYS A 6 8.74 -10.35 26.23
C LYS A 6 8.54 -11.31 27.42
N ASN A 7 8.59 -12.61 27.14
CA ASN A 7 8.51 -13.64 28.16
C ASN A 7 9.77 -13.60 29.04
N THR A 8 9.60 -13.77 30.35
CA THR A 8 10.70 -13.66 31.34
C THR A 8 11.48 -14.97 31.53
N GLN A 9 10.95 -16.09 31.06
CA GLN A 9 11.50 -17.44 31.22
C GLN A 9 12.11 -17.99 29.93
N THR A 10 11.57 -17.60 28.77
CA THR A 10 11.99 -18.08 27.45
C THR A 10 12.41 -16.89 26.60
N ASP A 11 13.71 -16.81 26.30
CA ASP A 11 14.23 -15.75 25.44
C ASP A 11 13.67 -15.85 24.02
N GLY A 12 13.47 -14.71 23.35
CA GLY A 12 12.86 -14.65 22.03
C GLY A 12 11.35 -14.91 21.98
N LYS A 13 10.70 -15.29 23.09
CA LYS A 13 9.24 -15.50 23.16
C LYS A 13 8.50 -14.23 23.60
N TYR A 14 7.35 -13.97 22.96
CA TYR A 14 6.51 -12.79 23.23
C TYR A 14 5.04 -13.19 23.40
N ASP A 15 4.56 -13.15 24.64
CA ASP A 15 3.22 -13.60 25.02
C ASP A 15 2.17 -12.50 24.82
N LEU A 16 0.95 -12.90 24.46
CA LEU A 16 -0.20 -12.00 24.37
C LEU A 16 -0.59 -11.50 25.77
N LEU A 17 -0.85 -10.19 25.88
CA LEU A 17 -1.29 -9.55 27.11
C LEU A 17 -2.78 -9.22 27.06
N GLY A 18 -3.55 -9.97 27.84
CA GLY A 18 -5.00 -9.82 27.93
C GLY A 18 -5.73 -10.09 26.61
N ASP A 19 -7.01 -9.78 26.59
CA ASP A 19 -7.84 -9.93 25.39
C ASP A 19 -7.51 -8.84 24.36
N PRO A 20 -7.74 -9.11 23.06
CA PRO A 20 -7.67 -8.10 22.01
C PRO A 20 -8.50 -6.86 22.38
N LEU A 21 -7.88 -5.69 22.29
CA LEU A 21 -8.54 -4.41 22.50
C LEU A 21 -9.38 -4.06 21.28
N VAL A 22 -10.62 -3.68 21.52
CA VAL A 22 -11.59 -3.22 20.54
C VAL A 22 -11.82 -1.73 20.77
N ASP A 23 -11.79 -0.93 19.71
CA ASP A 23 -12.07 0.49 19.79
C ASP A 23 -13.52 0.74 20.25
N ALA A 24 -13.79 1.91 20.82
CA ALA A 24 -15.10 2.23 21.41
C ALA A 24 -16.25 2.16 20.39
N ASP A 25 -15.95 2.40 19.11
CA ASP A 25 -16.85 2.29 17.97
C ASP A 25 -16.74 0.94 17.22
N GLY A 26 -15.96 -0.02 17.73
CA GLY A 26 -15.93 -1.40 17.26
C GLY A 26 -15.63 -1.54 15.77
N GLU A 27 -16.49 -2.26 15.06
CA GLU A 27 -16.36 -2.48 13.61
C GLU A 27 -16.50 -1.19 12.77
N ASP A 28 -17.06 -0.13 13.36
CA ASP A 28 -17.23 1.16 12.68
C ASP A 28 -15.97 2.04 12.73
N TYR A 29 -14.95 1.68 13.53
CA TYR A 29 -13.72 2.47 13.68
C TYR A 29 -13.12 2.90 12.34
N GLU A 30 -12.93 1.93 11.44
CA GLU A 30 -12.37 2.13 10.11
C GLU A 30 -13.20 3.10 9.25
N TYR A 31 -14.52 3.10 9.40
CA TYR A 31 -15.43 4.01 8.70
C TYR A 31 -15.53 5.38 9.38
N ASN A 32 -15.17 5.48 10.65
CA ASN A 32 -15.18 6.71 11.43
C ASN A 32 -13.88 7.50 11.32
N LEU A 33 -12.77 6.88 10.89
CA LEU A 33 -11.47 7.54 10.72
C LEU A 33 -11.56 8.85 9.93
N TYR A 34 -12.34 8.86 8.83
CA TYR A 34 -12.54 10.10 8.04
C TYR A 34 -13.18 11.21 8.88
N GLN A 35 -14.28 10.92 9.56
CA GLN A 35 -15.00 11.92 10.37
C GLN A 35 -14.17 12.38 11.57
N THR A 36 -13.48 11.44 12.22
CA THR A 36 -12.54 11.73 13.32
C THR A 36 -11.40 12.62 12.85
N ALA A 37 -10.83 12.34 11.67
CA ALA A 37 -9.77 13.14 11.09
C ALA A 37 -10.23 14.58 10.79
N MET A 38 -11.38 14.73 10.13
CA MET A 38 -11.99 16.03 9.83
C MET A 38 -12.32 16.85 11.08
N ARG A 39 -12.75 16.18 12.17
CA ARG A 39 -13.10 16.83 13.44
C ARG A 39 -11.88 17.28 14.22
N ASN A 40 -10.87 16.40 14.33
CA ASN A 40 -9.76 16.58 15.26
C ASN A 40 -8.53 17.24 14.62
N TYR A 41 -8.35 17.14 13.29
CA TYR A 41 -7.20 17.66 12.56
C TYR A 41 -7.65 18.62 11.46
N LYS A 42 -8.39 19.68 11.83
CA LYS A 42 -9.10 20.57 10.90
C LYS A 42 -8.19 21.24 9.85
N GLU A 43 -6.93 21.48 10.20
CA GLU A 43 -5.93 22.11 9.33
C GLU A 43 -5.18 21.09 8.46
N SER A 44 -5.22 19.81 8.80
CA SER A 44 -4.55 18.75 8.04
C SER A 44 -5.29 17.40 8.10
N PRO A 45 -6.57 17.31 7.66
CA PRO A 45 -7.36 16.09 7.89
C PRO A 45 -6.74 14.84 7.27
N SER A 46 -6.15 14.93 6.08
CA SER A 46 -5.50 13.78 5.43
C SER A 46 -4.27 13.30 6.22
N ALA A 47 -3.49 14.20 6.81
CA ALA A 47 -2.35 13.82 7.64
C ALA A 47 -2.82 13.23 8.97
N GLY A 48 -3.87 13.81 9.57
CA GLY A 48 -4.54 13.26 10.74
C GLY A 48 -5.12 11.87 10.50
N PHE A 49 -5.66 11.61 9.30
CA PHE A 49 -6.13 10.29 8.89
C PHE A 49 -5.00 9.25 8.88
N GLU A 50 -3.84 9.60 8.31
CA GLU A 50 -2.65 8.73 8.33
C GLU A 50 -2.13 8.52 9.76
N LEU A 51 -2.10 9.57 10.58
CA LEU A 51 -1.73 9.46 11.99
C LEU A 51 -2.65 8.46 12.72
N LEU A 52 -3.97 8.63 12.64
CA LEU A 52 -4.93 7.74 13.31
C LEU A 52 -4.76 6.28 12.85
N ARG A 53 -4.48 6.06 11.56
CA ARG A 53 -4.38 4.71 10.97
C ARG A 53 -3.06 4.02 11.24
N PHE A 54 -1.95 4.75 11.09
CA PHE A 54 -0.60 4.18 11.06
C PHE A 54 0.25 4.56 12.28
N GLY A 55 -0.27 5.41 13.14
CA GLY A 55 0.51 6.04 14.21
C GLY A 55 1.53 7.06 13.71
N ARG A 56 1.59 7.34 12.41
CA ARG A 56 2.48 8.31 11.77
C ARG A 56 1.92 8.82 10.44
N VAL A 57 2.38 9.98 10.00
CA VAL A 57 2.22 10.42 8.61
C VAL A 57 3.23 9.65 7.75
N ILE A 58 2.77 9.01 6.68
CA ILE A 58 3.61 8.25 5.75
C ILE A 58 4.10 9.16 4.63
N ASN A 59 3.19 9.97 4.07
CA ASN A 59 3.50 10.86 2.95
C ASN A 59 3.96 12.24 3.46
N THR A 60 5.11 12.28 4.12
CA THR A 60 5.68 13.53 4.68
C THR A 60 6.21 14.48 3.63
N GLU A 61 6.46 14.01 2.41
CA GLU A 61 6.89 14.85 1.27
C GLU A 61 5.78 15.82 0.83
N HIS A 62 4.53 15.36 0.84
CA HIS A 62 3.39 16.14 0.35
C HIS A 62 2.38 16.54 1.44
N LYS A 63 2.56 16.08 2.68
CA LYS A 63 1.60 16.32 3.78
C LYS A 63 2.31 16.76 5.05
N THR A 64 1.76 17.79 5.66
CA THR A 64 2.20 18.29 6.97
C THR A 64 1.08 18.12 7.97
N LEU A 65 1.38 17.47 9.10
CA LEU A 65 0.45 17.35 10.21
C LEU A 65 0.40 18.66 11.01
N VAL A 66 -0.80 19.10 11.37
CA VAL A 66 -1.01 20.31 12.17
C VAL A 66 -1.92 19.99 13.37
N PRO A 67 -1.44 20.21 14.62
CA PRO A 67 -0.07 20.57 14.98
C PRO A 67 0.92 19.42 14.69
N ALA A 68 2.19 19.74 14.43
CA ALA A 68 3.21 18.74 14.08
C ALA A 68 3.36 17.63 15.14
N GLU A 69 3.20 17.98 16.41
CA GLU A 69 3.32 17.10 17.57
C GLU A 69 1.97 16.54 18.04
N ALA A 70 0.97 16.44 17.16
CA ALA A 70 -0.34 15.95 17.56
C ALA A 70 -0.23 14.51 18.12
N PRO A 71 -0.70 14.26 19.36
CA PRO A 71 -0.57 12.94 19.97
C PRO A 71 -1.60 11.96 19.38
N LEU A 72 -1.26 10.67 19.46
CA LEU A 72 -2.19 9.56 19.22
C LEU A 72 -2.29 8.72 20.49
N TRP A 73 -3.22 9.06 21.36
CA TRP A 73 -3.47 8.33 22.60
C TRP A 73 -4.27 7.06 22.33
N MET A 74 -3.65 5.89 22.54
CA MET A 74 -4.29 4.58 22.40
C MET A 74 -4.21 3.80 23.71
N THR A 75 -5.30 3.12 24.05
CA THR A 75 -5.33 2.19 25.18
C THR A 75 -4.53 0.95 24.82
N VAL A 76 -3.62 0.52 25.69
CA VAL A 76 -2.82 -0.71 25.56
C VAL A 76 -2.96 -1.58 26.81
N SER A 77 -2.77 -2.89 26.65
CA SER A 77 -2.74 -3.82 27.78
C SER A 77 -1.33 -3.92 28.34
N TYR A 78 -1.18 -3.97 29.66
CA TYR A 78 0.09 -4.24 30.35
C TYR A 78 -0.16 -5.19 31.53
N PRO A 79 0.86 -5.79 32.16
CA PRO A 79 0.67 -6.79 33.21
C PRO A 79 -0.20 -6.35 34.40
N GLY A 80 -0.30 -5.04 34.66
CA GLY A 80 -1.13 -4.47 35.72
C GLY A 80 -2.50 -3.96 35.28
N GLY A 81 -2.94 -4.22 34.03
CA GLY A 81 -4.25 -3.82 33.53
C GLY A 81 -4.20 -3.14 32.16
N LYS A 82 -4.87 -1.99 32.03
CA LYS A 82 -4.92 -1.19 30.79
C LYS A 82 -4.46 0.23 31.07
N GLY A 83 -3.65 0.78 30.17
CA GLY A 83 -3.12 2.14 30.25
C GLY A 83 -3.22 2.83 28.90
N VAL A 84 -2.91 4.12 28.83
CA VAL A 84 -2.95 4.89 27.58
C VAL A 84 -1.54 5.33 27.21
N VAL A 85 -1.16 5.11 25.95
CA VAL A 85 0.16 5.45 25.41
C VAL A 85 -0.01 6.36 24.20
N ASN A 86 0.86 7.37 24.08
CA ASN A 86 0.96 8.16 22.86
C ASN A 86 1.76 7.38 21.81
N LEU A 87 1.08 6.75 20.86
CA LEU A 87 1.75 6.01 19.78
C LEU A 87 2.48 6.94 18.79
N ALA A 88 2.11 8.22 18.73
CA ALA A 88 2.78 9.21 17.89
C ALA A 88 4.15 9.62 18.42
N ASP A 89 4.49 9.26 19.67
CA ASP A 89 5.76 9.60 20.30
C ASP A 89 6.96 9.13 19.43
N PRO A 90 7.98 9.99 19.19
CA PRO A 90 9.15 9.64 18.38
C PRO A 90 9.97 8.46 18.92
N GLY A 91 9.93 8.19 20.22
CA GLY A 91 10.57 7.05 20.86
C GLY A 91 9.91 5.71 20.54
N ILE A 92 8.67 5.72 20.03
CA ILE A 92 7.95 4.52 19.62
C ILE A 92 8.37 4.10 18.21
N LYS A 93 9.04 2.94 18.13
CA LYS A 93 9.37 2.30 16.85
C LYS A 93 8.11 1.77 16.18
N LYS A 94 7.95 2.10 14.90
CA LYS A 94 6.77 1.77 14.08
C LYS A 94 7.20 0.92 12.91
N PHE A 95 6.58 -0.25 12.79
CA PHE A 95 6.89 -1.28 11.81
C PHE A 95 5.72 -1.40 10.83
N SER A 96 6.00 -1.95 9.66
CA SER A 96 5.08 -2.16 8.55
C SER A 96 4.99 -3.65 8.21
N ASP A 97 4.10 -3.99 7.28
CA ASP A 97 3.97 -5.36 6.77
C ASP A 97 5.17 -5.83 5.92
N ALA A 98 6.19 -4.97 5.74
CA ALA A 98 7.46 -5.28 5.08
C ALA A 98 8.63 -5.46 6.07
N ASP A 99 8.36 -5.34 7.38
CA ASP A 99 9.36 -5.53 8.44
C ASP A 99 9.26 -6.93 9.06
N PHE A 100 10.37 -7.42 9.63
CA PHE A 100 10.48 -8.74 10.24
C PHE A 100 10.61 -8.65 11.77
N PRO A 101 9.53 -8.30 12.50
CA PRO A 101 9.63 -8.03 13.92
C PRO A 101 9.88 -9.30 14.74
N HIS A 102 10.86 -9.22 15.64
CA HIS A 102 11.25 -10.33 16.49
C HIS A 102 10.13 -10.81 17.43
N TRP A 103 9.22 -9.93 17.85
CA TRP A 103 8.05 -10.32 18.66
C TRP A 103 6.97 -11.09 17.90
N THR A 104 7.10 -11.24 16.58
CA THR A 104 6.27 -12.16 15.78
C THR A 104 7.02 -13.44 15.42
N GLY A 105 8.18 -13.68 16.01
CA GLY A 105 8.99 -14.89 15.86
C GLY A 105 10.12 -14.78 14.83
N TRP A 106 10.36 -13.63 14.20
CA TRP A 106 11.52 -13.48 13.30
C TRP A 106 12.83 -13.43 14.09
N GLN A 107 13.84 -14.16 13.64
CA GLN A 107 15.13 -14.25 14.35
C GLN A 107 16.28 -14.14 13.36
N LEU A 108 17.26 -13.29 13.71
CA LEU A 108 18.53 -13.21 12.99
C LEU A 108 19.44 -14.33 13.51
N VAL A 109 20.09 -15.06 12.60
CA VAL A 109 21.09 -16.08 12.90
C VAL A 109 22.40 -15.67 12.25
N ASP A 110 23.40 -15.35 13.05
CA ASP A 110 24.74 -14.91 12.61
C ASP A 110 25.83 -15.42 13.57
N ASP A 111 25.61 -16.58 14.18
CA ASP A 111 26.54 -17.24 15.10
C ASP A 111 27.53 -18.19 14.39
N ASP A 112 27.29 -18.47 13.10
CA ASP A 112 28.21 -19.20 12.23
C ASP A 112 29.00 -18.23 11.35
N SER A 113 30.17 -17.83 11.84
CA SER A 113 31.00 -16.79 11.23
C SER A 113 32.04 -17.29 10.22
N ASP A 114 32.13 -18.60 10.00
CA ASP A 114 33.08 -19.14 9.03
C ASP A 114 32.61 -18.88 7.59
N SER A 115 33.32 -19.45 6.61
CA SER A 115 32.97 -19.31 5.20
C SER A 115 32.95 -20.66 4.51
N ASP A 116 32.70 -21.74 5.26
CA ASP A 116 32.74 -23.12 4.78
C ASP A 116 31.35 -23.68 4.41
N SER A 117 30.30 -22.87 4.51
CA SER A 117 28.93 -23.22 4.13
C SER A 117 28.40 -24.52 4.77
N GLN A 118 28.94 -24.96 5.91
CA GLN A 118 28.46 -26.14 6.62
C GLN A 118 27.21 -25.88 7.48
N CYS A 119 26.88 -24.61 7.74
CA CYS A 119 25.75 -24.23 8.59
C CYS A 119 25.89 -24.80 10.01
N ASN A 120 27.02 -24.51 10.66
CA ASN A 120 27.36 -24.94 12.02
C ASN A 120 26.76 -24.04 13.12
N SER A 121 25.64 -23.38 12.82
CA SER A 121 24.96 -22.49 13.77
C SER A 121 24.52 -23.24 15.03
N ALA A 122 25.01 -22.79 16.19
CA ALA A 122 24.61 -23.33 17.48
C ALA A 122 23.14 -23.01 17.79
N ALA A 123 22.64 -21.87 17.33
CA ALA A 123 21.24 -21.49 17.43
C ALA A 123 20.32 -22.47 16.67
N ILE A 124 20.67 -22.81 15.43
CA ILE A 124 19.91 -23.78 14.63
C ILE A 124 20.00 -25.18 15.24
N LYS A 125 21.19 -25.61 15.63
CA LYS A 125 21.39 -26.92 16.27
C LYS A 125 20.55 -27.07 17.54
N LYS A 126 20.52 -26.02 18.37
CA LYS A 126 19.67 -26.01 19.58
C LYS A 126 18.18 -26.14 19.23
N LEU A 127 17.70 -25.46 18.20
CA LEU A 127 16.30 -25.61 17.75
C LEU A 127 15.99 -27.05 17.31
N GLN A 128 16.95 -27.75 16.70
CA GLN A 128 16.79 -29.16 16.35
C GLN A 128 16.75 -30.07 17.57
N GLU A 129 17.67 -29.87 18.53
CA GLU A 129 17.73 -30.61 19.81
C GLU A 129 16.46 -30.42 20.64
N ASP A 130 15.92 -29.20 20.66
CA ASP A 130 14.68 -28.85 21.37
C ASP A 130 13.42 -29.30 20.61
N GLY A 131 13.54 -29.80 19.36
CA GLY A 131 12.41 -30.22 18.52
C GLY A 131 11.54 -29.08 17.97
N GLU A 132 12.04 -27.84 18.00
CA GLU A 132 11.33 -26.63 17.60
C GLU A 132 11.74 -26.10 16.22
N PHE A 133 12.71 -26.73 15.56
CA PHE A 133 13.20 -26.30 14.25
C PHE A 133 12.08 -26.18 13.22
N ASP A 134 11.22 -27.19 13.07
CA ASP A 134 10.12 -27.17 12.08
C ASP A 134 9.09 -26.06 12.35
N ASN A 135 8.93 -25.63 13.61
CA ASN A 135 8.03 -24.54 13.98
C ASN A 135 8.64 -23.15 13.70
N GLN A 136 9.97 -23.06 13.68
CA GLN A 136 10.71 -21.80 13.69
C GLN A 136 11.46 -21.52 12.38
N CYS A 137 11.79 -22.53 11.59
CA CYS A 137 12.67 -22.44 10.41
C CYS A 137 12.18 -21.42 9.37
N GLY A 138 10.86 -21.27 9.18
CA GLY A 138 10.29 -20.27 8.29
C GLY A 138 10.52 -18.81 8.71
N LYS A 139 10.98 -18.56 9.94
CA LYS A 139 11.20 -17.22 10.48
C LYS A 139 12.66 -16.95 10.86
N LEU A 140 13.57 -17.83 10.45
CA LEU A 140 15.00 -17.59 10.56
C LEU A 140 15.46 -16.74 9.38
N ILE A 141 16.31 -15.75 9.68
CA ILE A 141 16.99 -14.93 8.71
C ILE A 141 18.48 -15.16 8.95
N CYS A 142 19.11 -15.96 8.11
CA CYS A 142 20.44 -16.49 8.38
C CYS A 142 21.49 -15.77 7.57
N HIS A 143 22.57 -15.33 8.22
CA HIS A 143 23.70 -14.71 7.56
C HIS A 143 24.68 -15.79 7.12
N PHE A 144 24.80 -16.05 5.82
CA PHE A 144 25.68 -17.09 5.28
C PHE A 144 26.42 -16.63 4.02
N PRO A 145 27.55 -17.27 3.66
CA PRO A 145 28.27 -16.99 2.42
C PRO A 145 27.36 -17.07 1.19
N PHE A 146 27.54 -16.15 0.25
CA PHE A 146 26.78 -16.09 -0.99
C PHE A 146 27.09 -17.30 -1.88
N GLU A 147 26.07 -18.11 -2.21
CA GLU A 147 26.35 -19.41 -2.82
C GLU A 147 26.81 -19.33 -4.28
N TRP A 148 26.52 -18.22 -4.93
CA TRP A 148 26.72 -18.05 -6.36
C TRP A 148 28.02 -17.32 -6.71
N GLU A 149 28.85 -16.99 -5.71
CA GLU A 149 30.16 -16.40 -5.91
C GLU A 149 31.21 -17.45 -6.32
N LYS A 150 31.70 -17.34 -7.56
CA LYS A 150 32.64 -18.29 -8.16
C LYS A 150 33.98 -18.33 -7.42
N SER A 151 34.49 -17.18 -6.99
CA SER A 151 35.79 -17.03 -6.31
C SER A 151 35.89 -17.72 -4.96
N THR A 152 34.75 -18.06 -4.33
CA THR A 152 34.71 -18.57 -2.95
C THR A 152 34.44 -20.07 -2.85
N ILE A 153 34.31 -20.79 -3.97
CA ILE A 153 33.95 -22.21 -3.97
C ILE A 153 34.94 -23.07 -3.16
N ASP A 154 36.25 -22.84 -3.31
CA ASP A 154 37.23 -23.61 -2.54
C ASP A 154 37.17 -23.28 -1.05
N THR A 155 36.96 -22.00 -0.70
CA THR A 155 36.74 -21.57 0.70
C THR A 155 35.53 -22.26 1.30
N ARG A 156 34.44 -22.36 0.53
CA ARG A 156 33.17 -22.94 0.94
C ARG A 156 33.15 -24.46 0.97
N PHE A 157 33.95 -25.17 0.17
CA PHE A 157 33.72 -26.60 0.00
C PHE A 157 34.97 -27.48 0.06
N SER A 158 36.17 -26.92 0.24
CA SER A 158 37.39 -27.73 0.32
C SER A 158 37.41 -28.73 1.47
N TRP A 159 36.58 -28.51 2.50
CA TRP A 159 36.40 -29.44 3.62
C TRP A 159 35.85 -30.81 3.19
N LEU A 160 35.14 -30.90 2.06
CA LEU A 160 34.63 -32.17 1.51
C LEU A 160 35.75 -33.18 1.19
N LYS A 161 37.01 -32.72 1.11
CA LYS A 161 38.19 -33.57 0.86
C LYS A 161 38.74 -34.21 2.14
N THR A 162 38.33 -33.74 3.31
CA THR A 162 38.90 -34.15 4.61
C THR A 162 38.10 -35.30 5.24
N GLY A 163 36.84 -35.53 4.82
CA GLY A 163 35.94 -36.52 5.42
C GLY A 163 35.45 -36.09 6.81
N SER A 164 34.38 -36.70 7.29
CA SER A 164 33.84 -36.54 8.64
C SER A 164 33.18 -37.84 9.12
N GLU A 165 32.61 -37.84 10.33
CA GLU A 165 31.79 -38.98 10.80
C GLU A 165 30.55 -39.22 9.92
N GLU A 166 30.13 -38.21 9.15
CA GLU A 166 28.93 -38.25 8.30
C GLU A 166 29.24 -38.54 6.82
N HIS A 167 30.49 -38.39 6.38
CA HIS A 167 30.88 -38.63 4.98
C HIS A 167 32.35 -39.06 4.81
N ASP A 168 32.60 -39.93 3.84
CA ASP A 168 33.96 -40.25 3.41
C ASP A 168 34.60 -39.07 2.65
N PRO A 169 35.93 -38.88 2.74
CA PRO A 169 36.62 -37.82 2.02
C PRO A 169 36.47 -37.99 0.50
N MET A 170 36.10 -36.91 -0.18
CA MET A 170 35.97 -36.91 -1.63
C MET A 170 37.35 -36.92 -2.31
N THR A 171 37.50 -37.73 -3.36
CA THR A 171 38.74 -37.75 -4.15
C THR A 171 38.95 -36.42 -4.87
N GLU A 172 40.21 -36.06 -5.19
CA GLU A 172 40.50 -34.85 -5.97
C GLU A 172 39.79 -34.86 -7.34
N ALA A 173 39.63 -36.03 -7.96
CA ALA A 173 38.92 -36.16 -9.24
C ALA A 173 37.41 -35.88 -9.11
N ASP A 174 36.79 -36.30 -8.01
CA ASP A 174 35.37 -36.04 -7.76
C ASP A 174 35.12 -34.61 -7.28
N TYR A 175 36.02 -34.06 -6.45
CA TYR A 175 36.00 -32.64 -6.09
C TYR A 175 36.11 -31.74 -7.32
N ALA A 176 36.97 -32.08 -8.28
CA ALA A 176 37.08 -31.34 -9.54
C ALA A 176 35.77 -31.34 -10.34
N LYS A 177 35.02 -32.46 -10.36
CA LYS A 177 33.70 -32.53 -11.01
C LYS A 177 32.66 -31.69 -10.26
N PHE A 178 32.63 -31.78 -8.92
CA PHE A 178 31.76 -30.97 -8.08
C PHE A 178 32.02 -29.48 -8.31
N LYS A 179 33.29 -29.06 -8.25
CA LYS A 179 33.70 -27.68 -8.46
C LYS A 179 33.30 -27.19 -9.85
N ALA A 180 33.57 -27.96 -10.90
CA ALA A 180 33.15 -27.60 -12.26
C ALA A 180 31.62 -27.42 -12.37
N HIS A 181 30.84 -28.26 -11.68
CA HIS A 181 29.39 -28.12 -11.64
C HIS A 181 28.93 -26.87 -10.88
N ALA A 182 29.47 -26.63 -9.68
CA ALA A 182 29.16 -25.45 -8.87
C ALA A 182 29.53 -24.15 -9.61
N GLU A 183 30.72 -24.11 -10.22
CA GLU A 183 31.17 -22.97 -11.04
C GLU A 183 30.24 -22.67 -12.22
N ALA A 184 29.61 -23.70 -12.81
CA ALA A 184 28.67 -23.52 -13.92
C ALA A 184 27.32 -22.94 -13.49
N LEU A 185 26.97 -23.04 -12.20
CA LEU A 185 25.75 -22.46 -11.63
C LEU A 185 25.95 -21.03 -11.11
N CYS A 186 27.20 -20.63 -10.83
CA CYS A 186 27.54 -19.27 -10.45
C CYS A 186 27.18 -18.27 -11.56
N PHE A 187 26.83 -17.05 -11.16
CA PHE A 187 26.54 -15.95 -12.08
C PHE A 187 27.19 -14.65 -11.59
N ASP A 188 27.42 -13.71 -12.51
CA ASP A 188 27.87 -12.36 -12.15
C ASP A 188 26.71 -11.62 -11.49
N SER A 189 26.83 -11.41 -10.17
CA SER A 189 25.85 -10.65 -9.40
C SER A 189 26.01 -9.15 -9.58
N GLY A 190 27.05 -8.66 -10.27
CA GLY A 190 27.29 -7.24 -10.52
C GLY A 190 27.40 -6.45 -9.21
N ALA A 191 26.53 -5.44 -9.04
CA ALA A 191 26.44 -4.66 -7.79
C ALA A 191 25.71 -5.41 -6.66
N PHE A 192 25.08 -6.56 -6.95
CA PHE A 192 24.43 -7.36 -5.92
C PHE A 192 25.49 -8.11 -5.12
N SER A 193 25.74 -7.59 -3.93
CA SER A 193 26.24 -8.25 -2.71
C SER A 193 27.12 -9.49 -2.90
N SER A 194 28.44 -9.31 -2.78
CA SER A 194 29.45 -10.36 -2.58
C SER A 194 29.63 -10.68 -1.09
N GLY A 195 30.32 -11.79 -0.76
CA GLY A 195 30.62 -12.13 0.63
C GLY A 195 29.48 -12.87 1.33
N ARG A 196 28.90 -12.29 2.39
CA ARG A 196 27.84 -12.93 3.21
C ARG A 196 26.52 -12.17 3.09
N LEU A 197 25.42 -12.91 2.97
CA LEU A 197 24.07 -12.38 2.76
C LEU A 197 23.10 -12.89 3.82
N TRP A 198 22.04 -12.13 4.05
CA TRP A 198 20.90 -12.56 4.85
C TRP A 198 19.94 -13.37 3.97
N HIS A 199 19.77 -14.63 4.32
CA HIS A 199 18.93 -15.59 3.64
C HIS A 199 17.62 -15.78 4.39
N PHE A 200 16.53 -15.85 3.65
CA PHE A 200 15.19 -16.13 4.18
C PHE A 200 14.72 -17.50 3.69
N GLU A 201 13.87 -18.17 4.46
CA GLU A 201 13.10 -19.28 3.91
C GLU A 201 12.14 -18.73 2.82
N PRO A 202 12.25 -19.19 1.55
CA PRO A 202 11.57 -18.53 0.43
C PRO A 202 10.04 -18.51 0.55
N LYS A 203 9.42 -19.57 1.08
CA LYS A 203 7.95 -19.66 1.17
C LYS A 203 7.43 -18.69 2.23
N ALA A 204 8.04 -18.67 3.40
CA ALA A 204 7.67 -17.83 4.52
C ALA A 204 7.97 -16.35 4.24
N PHE A 205 9.08 -16.04 3.56
CA PHE A 205 9.32 -14.68 3.05
C PHE A 205 8.19 -14.25 2.11
N THR A 206 7.82 -15.11 1.15
CA THR A 206 6.75 -14.82 0.20
C THR A 206 5.40 -14.66 0.90
N GLU A 207 5.05 -15.56 1.82
CA GLU A 207 3.84 -15.47 2.64
C GLU A 207 3.78 -14.18 3.46
N HIS A 208 4.92 -13.78 4.06
CA HIS A 208 5.02 -12.55 4.82
C HIS A 208 4.82 -11.31 3.93
N PHE A 209 5.55 -11.22 2.81
CA PHE A 209 5.46 -10.07 1.90
C PHE A 209 4.12 -9.97 1.19
N ARG A 210 3.40 -11.08 1.01
CA ARG A 210 2.02 -11.06 0.47
C ARG A 210 1.05 -10.28 1.34
N ASN A 211 1.33 -10.08 2.63
CA ASN A 211 0.51 -9.26 3.53
C ASN A 211 0.50 -7.78 3.16
N CYS A 212 1.52 -7.30 2.42
CA CYS A 212 1.52 -5.95 1.87
C CYS A 212 0.29 -5.72 0.96
N GLY A 213 -0.15 -6.76 0.24
CA GLY A 213 -1.35 -6.73 -0.61
C GLY A 213 -1.19 -5.84 -1.85
N TRP A 214 0.05 -5.49 -2.22
CA TRP A 214 0.32 -4.67 -3.40
C TRP A 214 0.15 -5.48 -4.68
N LEU A 215 -0.49 -4.88 -5.67
CA LEU A 215 -0.66 -5.47 -6.97
C LEU A 215 0.49 -5.03 -7.88
N SER A 216 1.10 -6.00 -8.56
CA SER A 216 2.02 -5.73 -9.67
C SER A 216 1.26 -5.21 -10.88
N PHE A 217 1.99 -4.64 -11.84
CA PHE A 217 1.42 -4.18 -13.11
C PHE A 217 0.67 -5.31 -13.84
N CYS A 218 1.27 -6.49 -13.89
CA CYS A 218 0.67 -7.66 -14.54
C CYS A 218 -0.63 -8.09 -13.85
N GLN A 219 -0.68 -8.07 -12.51
CA GLN A 219 -1.90 -8.42 -11.77
C GLN A 219 -3.00 -7.39 -12.00
N MET A 220 -2.70 -6.09 -11.88
CA MET A 220 -3.71 -5.04 -12.09
C MET A 220 -4.24 -5.05 -13.52
N LYS A 221 -3.38 -5.31 -14.52
CA LYS A 221 -3.77 -5.47 -15.92
C LYS A 221 -4.77 -6.61 -16.12
N GLN A 222 -4.64 -7.72 -15.40
CA GLN A 222 -5.56 -8.85 -15.49
C GLN A 222 -6.96 -8.56 -14.92
N ILE A 223 -7.09 -7.54 -14.06
CA ILE A 223 -8.39 -7.12 -13.51
C ILE A 223 -9.24 -6.42 -14.58
N VAL A 224 -8.59 -5.76 -15.55
CA VAL A 224 -9.31 -5.11 -16.66
C VAL A 224 -9.81 -6.19 -17.63
N PRO A 225 -11.13 -6.31 -17.85
CA PRO A 225 -11.66 -7.34 -18.73
C PRO A 225 -11.25 -7.10 -20.18
N SER A 226 -11.03 -8.18 -20.93
CA SER A 226 -10.74 -8.10 -22.37
C SER A 226 -11.98 -7.82 -23.21
N HIS A 227 -13.17 -8.07 -22.66
CA HIS A 227 -14.46 -7.91 -23.31
C HIS A 227 -15.53 -7.47 -22.31
N ALA A 228 -16.52 -6.70 -22.77
CA ALA A 228 -17.67 -6.29 -21.97
C ALA A 228 -18.95 -6.22 -22.81
N LEU A 229 -20.10 -6.31 -22.14
CA LEU A 229 -21.40 -6.02 -22.75
C LEU A 229 -21.47 -4.52 -23.02
N ARG A 230 -21.67 -4.14 -24.29
CA ARG A 230 -21.83 -2.75 -24.70
C ARG A 230 -23.17 -2.56 -25.38
N GLN A 231 -23.79 -1.41 -25.13
CA GLN A 231 -25.01 -1.03 -25.83
C GLN A 231 -24.69 -0.78 -27.31
N SER A 232 -25.30 -1.57 -28.20
CA SER A 232 -25.14 -1.49 -29.66
C SER A 232 -26.38 -0.91 -30.37
N GLY A 233 -27.35 -0.44 -29.59
CA GLY A 233 -28.60 0.20 -30.02
C GLY A 233 -29.51 0.47 -28.81
N ARG A 234 -30.68 1.08 -29.03
CA ARG A 234 -31.59 1.53 -27.95
C ARG A 234 -31.86 0.45 -26.90
N ASP A 235 -32.06 -0.80 -27.31
CA ASP A 235 -32.34 -1.95 -26.43
C ASP A 235 -31.50 -3.20 -26.80
N ARG A 236 -30.29 -3.02 -27.33
CA ARG A 236 -29.42 -4.14 -27.73
C ARG A 236 -28.08 -4.04 -27.04
N PHE A 237 -27.63 -5.16 -26.49
CA PHE A 237 -26.31 -5.32 -25.92
C PHE A 237 -25.53 -6.33 -26.75
N ALA A 238 -24.30 -5.98 -27.11
CA ALA A 238 -23.38 -6.87 -27.79
C ALA A 238 -22.16 -7.10 -26.90
N TRP A 239 -21.69 -8.34 -26.86
CA TRP A 239 -20.40 -8.66 -26.27
C TRP A 239 -19.30 -8.19 -27.23
N GLY A 240 -18.45 -7.27 -26.77
CA GLY A 240 -17.42 -6.66 -27.62
C GLY A 240 -16.08 -6.58 -26.90
N ALA A 241 -15.01 -6.62 -27.69
CA ALA A 241 -13.65 -6.42 -27.18
C ALA A 241 -13.48 -5.02 -26.58
N ILE A 242 -12.72 -4.93 -25.51
CA ILE A 242 -12.31 -3.65 -24.92
C ILE A 242 -10.98 -3.24 -25.55
N ASN A 243 -10.99 -2.09 -26.22
CA ASN A 243 -9.77 -1.44 -26.68
C ASN A 243 -9.15 -0.69 -25.50
N THR A 244 -7.94 -1.08 -25.12
CA THR A 244 -7.21 -0.46 -24.01
C THR A 244 -5.73 -0.29 -24.38
N ASN A 245 -5.09 0.75 -23.84
CA ASN A 245 -3.68 1.06 -24.07
C ASN A 245 -2.74 0.45 -23.00
N LEU A 246 -3.25 -0.38 -22.09
CA LEU A 246 -2.50 -1.00 -20.98
C LEU A 246 -1.30 -1.86 -21.41
N GLY A 247 -1.20 -2.23 -22.68
CA GLY A 247 0.00 -2.91 -23.23
C GLY A 247 1.16 -1.98 -23.57
N THR A 248 0.94 -0.66 -23.54
CA THR A 248 1.88 0.36 -24.03
C THR A 248 2.66 0.98 -22.88
N SER A 249 3.95 1.25 -23.11
CA SER A 249 4.76 2.06 -22.20
C SER A 249 4.11 3.44 -22.00
N GLY A 250 4.02 3.90 -20.75
CA GLY A 250 3.37 5.17 -20.42
C GLY A 250 1.85 5.12 -20.32
N SER A 251 1.24 3.93 -20.30
CA SER A 251 -0.18 3.79 -19.91
C SER A 251 -0.42 4.36 -18.50
N ILE A 252 -1.65 4.82 -18.22
CA ILE A 252 -2.02 5.34 -16.90
C ILE A 252 -1.75 4.34 -15.80
N LEU A 253 -2.02 3.05 -16.05
CA LEU A 253 -1.70 2.03 -15.07
C LEU A 253 -0.19 1.98 -14.76
N SER A 254 0.67 2.10 -15.77
CA SER A 254 2.12 2.07 -15.55
C SER A 254 2.63 3.25 -14.72
N SER A 255 2.02 4.43 -14.86
CA SER A 255 2.42 5.63 -14.11
C SER A 255 1.76 5.73 -12.73
N GLN A 256 0.57 5.15 -12.55
CA GLN A 256 -0.22 5.32 -11.33
C GLN A 256 -0.20 4.13 -10.38
N ILE A 257 0.36 2.98 -10.76
CA ILE A 257 0.37 1.80 -9.88
C ILE A 257 1.10 2.04 -8.55
N SER A 258 2.17 2.84 -8.58
CA SER A 258 2.91 3.29 -7.40
C SER A 258 2.11 4.23 -6.50
N ASN A 259 1.04 4.86 -7.01
CA ASN A 259 0.12 5.72 -6.24
C ASN A 259 -1.12 4.95 -5.77
N LEU A 260 -1.65 4.04 -6.59
CA LEU A 260 -2.83 3.22 -6.29
C LEU A 260 -2.60 2.28 -5.11
N ASN A 261 -1.47 1.56 -5.08
CA ASN A 261 -1.16 0.62 -3.99
C ASN A 261 -1.10 1.34 -2.61
N PRO A 262 -0.33 2.43 -2.43
CA PRO A 262 -0.34 3.20 -1.20
C PRO A 262 -1.70 3.82 -0.88
N SER A 263 -2.44 4.35 -1.88
CA SER A 263 -3.77 4.92 -1.64
C SER A 263 -4.75 3.86 -1.11
N MET A 264 -4.82 2.69 -1.75
CA MET A 264 -5.64 1.58 -1.27
C MET A 264 -5.28 1.18 0.18
N ARG A 265 -3.99 1.14 0.53
CA ARG A 265 -3.54 0.89 1.90
C ARG A 265 -3.93 1.99 2.88
N LYS A 266 -3.80 3.26 2.48
CA LYS A 266 -4.24 4.42 3.24
C LYS A 266 -5.72 4.30 3.58
N TYR A 267 -6.58 3.94 2.63
CA TYR A 267 -8.03 3.95 2.84
C TYR A 267 -8.66 2.60 3.22
N CYS A 268 -7.86 1.65 3.72
CA CYS A 268 -8.35 0.32 4.13
C CYS A 268 -9.03 -0.47 3.00
N ILE A 269 -8.53 -0.31 1.78
CA ILE A 269 -8.95 -1.04 0.59
C ILE A 269 -7.96 -2.20 0.39
N ASN A 270 -7.90 -3.08 1.38
CA ASN A 270 -6.85 -4.11 1.50
C ASN A 270 -7.40 -5.54 1.60
N THR A 271 -8.72 -5.72 1.46
CA THR A 271 -9.33 -7.04 1.32
C THR A 271 -9.68 -7.29 -0.15
N PRO A 272 -9.69 -8.55 -0.62
CA PRO A 272 -10.07 -8.86 -2.00
C PRO A 272 -11.39 -8.21 -2.41
N PHE A 273 -12.40 -8.26 -1.53
CA PHE A 273 -13.71 -7.68 -1.78
C PHE A 273 -13.66 -6.15 -1.94
N ARG A 274 -12.97 -5.43 -1.04
CA ARG A 274 -12.86 -3.97 -1.14
C ARG A 274 -12.05 -3.53 -2.35
N ILE A 275 -10.97 -4.25 -2.64
CA ILE A 275 -10.12 -4.02 -3.82
C ILE A 275 -10.96 -4.18 -5.09
N SER A 276 -11.73 -5.27 -5.22
CA SER A 276 -12.63 -5.48 -6.36
C SER A 276 -13.65 -4.35 -6.49
N CYS A 277 -14.38 -4.00 -5.44
CA CYS A 277 -15.35 -2.90 -5.51
C CYS A 277 -14.69 -1.56 -5.91
N PHE A 278 -13.53 -1.24 -5.35
CA PHE A 278 -12.83 0.00 -5.67
C PHE A 278 -12.34 0.01 -7.13
N LEU A 279 -11.67 -1.06 -7.56
CA LEU A 279 -11.10 -1.15 -8.89
C LEU A 279 -12.15 -1.29 -9.98
N ASP A 280 -13.25 -2.01 -9.75
CA ASP A 280 -14.33 -2.15 -10.74
C ASP A 280 -14.94 -0.79 -11.09
N ASN A 281 -15.20 0.03 -10.06
CA ASN A 281 -15.63 1.42 -10.27
C ASN A 281 -14.53 2.21 -10.97
N ALA A 282 -13.29 2.14 -10.47
CA ALA A 282 -12.21 2.91 -11.06
C ALA A 282 -11.97 2.59 -12.53
N ILE A 283 -12.05 1.32 -12.92
CA ILE A 283 -11.91 0.84 -14.30
C ILE A 283 -13.04 1.38 -15.17
N GLN A 284 -14.28 1.33 -14.70
CA GLN A 284 -15.43 1.83 -15.45
C GLN A 284 -15.32 3.35 -15.68
N GLU A 285 -15.00 4.10 -14.63
CA GLU A 285 -14.98 5.56 -14.66
C GLU A 285 -13.79 6.15 -15.43
N THR A 286 -12.71 5.39 -15.60
CA THR A 286 -11.51 5.81 -16.35
C THR A 286 -11.49 5.30 -17.79
N GLY A 287 -12.63 4.77 -18.28
CA GLY A 287 -12.71 4.17 -19.61
C GLY A 287 -11.72 3.01 -19.77
N TRP A 288 -11.78 2.04 -18.86
CA TRP A 288 -10.90 0.87 -18.78
C TRP A 288 -9.44 1.22 -18.49
N LEU A 289 -9.21 2.17 -17.57
CA LEU A 289 -7.90 2.74 -17.22
C LEU A 289 -7.17 3.40 -18.40
N SER A 290 -7.92 3.90 -19.38
CA SER A 290 -7.35 4.53 -20.59
C SER A 290 -7.22 6.05 -20.45
N THR A 291 -7.97 6.69 -19.55
CA THR A 291 -7.91 8.14 -19.28
C THR A 291 -8.21 8.46 -17.80
N LEU A 292 -7.65 9.55 -17.28
CA LEU A 292 -8.02 10.14 -15.96
C LEU A 292 -8.92 11.38 -16.09
N HIS A 293 -9.29 11.74 -17.32
CA HIS A 293 -10.20 12.83 -17.63
C HIS A 293 -11.28 12.35 -18.60
N GLU A 294 -12.48 12.87 -18.43
CA GLU A 294 -13.57 12.64 -19.39
C GLU A 294 -13.22 13.25 -20.76
N GLY A 295 -13.31 12.46 -21.83
CA GLY A 295 -13.15 12.97 -23.20
C GLY A 295 -14.25 14.00 -23.52
N ASN A 296 -13.87 15.16 -24.05
CA ASN A 296 -14.76 16.32 -24.28
C ASN A 296 -15.36 16.97 -23.01
N GLY A 297 -14.82 16.71 -21.80
CA GLY A 297 -15.29 17.32 -20.56
C GLY A 297 -15.30 18.86 -20.59
N SER A 298 -14.38 19.48 -21.35
CA SER A 298 -14.33 20.92 -21.60
C SER A 298 -15.55 21.49 -22.33
N ASN A 299 -16.34 20.64 -23.00
CA ASN A 299 -17.59 21.02 -23.70
C ASN A 299 -18.84 20.83 -22.84
N LEU A 300 -18.71 20.24 -21.64
CA LEU A 300 -19.83 20.07 -20.71
C LEU A 300 -20.17 21.42 -20.07
N TRP A 301 -21.43 21.59 -19.70
CA TRP A 301 -21.84 22.82 -19.01
C TRP A 301 -21.14 23.01 -17.66
N TYR A 302 -20.59 21.94 -17.07
CA TYR A 302 -19.79 21.95 -15.84
C TYR A 302 -18.29 21.72 -16.09
N ALA A 303 -17.79 22.06 -17.28
CA ALA A 303 -16.42 21.84 -17.79
C ALA A 303 -15.22 22.23 -16.92
N LEU A 304 -15.38 22.87 -15.77
CA LEU A 304 -14.29 23.12 -14.81
C LEU A 304 -14.40 22.30 -13.54
N TRP A 305 -15.44 21.47 -13.43
CA TRP A 305 -15.75 20.61 -12.30
C TRP A 305 -16.20 19.23 -12.81
N TYR A 306 -15.80 18.89 -14.04
CA TYR A 306 -16.05 17.62 -14.66
C TYR A 306 -15.17 16.53 -14.06
N GLU A 307 -15.41 15.31 -14.51
CA GLU A 307 -15.02 14.11 -13.80
C GLU A 307 -13.51 13.85 -13.96
N HIS A 308 -12.77 13.86 -12.84
CA HIS A 308 -11.32 13.64 -12.84
C HIS A 308 -10.90 12.57 -11.83
N GLY A 309 -9.79 11.90 -12.14
CA GLY A 309 -9.18 10.87 -11.29
C GLY A 309 -9.86 9.51 -11.39
N PHE A 310 -9.45 8.56 -10.54
CA PHE A 310 -9.88 7.17 -10.67
C PHE A 310 -11.36 6.96 -10.34
N VAL A 311 -11.94 7.70 -9.40
CA VAL A 311 -13.35 7.56 -9.00
C VAL A 311 -14.09 8.89 -9.24
N GLN A 312 -13.72 9.58 -10.32
CA GLN A 312 -14.44 10.73 -10.88
C GLN A 312 -14.92 11.74 -9.82
N LEU A 313 -13.99 12.52 -9.27
CA LEU A 313 -14.35 13.63 -8.40
C LEU A 313 -15.13 14.67 -9.23
N THR A 314 -16.41 14.86 -8.94
CA THR A 314 -17.32 15.74 -9.72
C THR A 314 -17.92 16.86 -8.87
N ASN A 315 -18.35 17.94 -9.53
CA ASN A 315 -19.10 19.06 -8.94
C ASN A 315 -18.26 19.97 -8.01
N PRO A 316 -18.50 21.30 -8.05
CA PRO A 316 -17.85 22.29 -7.18
C PRO A 316 -18.05 22.07 -5.67
N GLU A 317 -18.89 21.14 -5.22
CA GLU A 317 -18.93 20.75 -3.82
C GLU A 317 -17.77 19.80 -3.44
N ASN A 318 -17.42 18.84 -4.29
CA ASN A 318 -16.48 17.78 -3.92
C ASN A 318 -15.01 18.21 -4.01
N TYR A 319 -14.64 19.06 -4.96
CA TYR A 319 -13.27 19.58 -5.06
C TYR A 319 -12.85 20.38 -3.82
N PRO A 320 -13.62 21.38 -3.35
CA PRO A 320 -13.26 22.09 -2.13
C PRO A 320 -13.32 21.18 -0.89
N ASN A 321 -14.20 20.18 -0.86
CA ASN A 321 -14.18 19.19 0.24
C ASN A 321 -12.87 18.38 0.24
N TYR A 322 -12.38 17.96 -0.94
CA TYR A 322 -11.10 17.27 -1.07
C TYR A 322 -9.91 18.19 -0.73
N PHE A 323 -9.90 19.43 -1.23
CA PHE A 323 -8.86 20.42 -0.93
C PHE A 323 -8.78 20.72 0.57
N LYS A 324 -9.94 20.88 1.23
CA LYS A 324 -10.00 20.99 2.68
C LYS A 324 -9.46 19.73 3.37
N TYR A 325 -9.78 18.54 2.86
CA TYR A 325 -9.27 17.28 3.40
C TYR A 325 -7.74 17.18 3.29
N ILE A 326 -7.12 17.63 2.20
CA ILE A 326 -5.64 17.67 2.07
C ILE A 326 -5.00 18.89 2.77
N GLY A 327 -5.75 19.64 3.58
CA GLY A 327 -5.24 20.71 4.44
C GLY A 327 -5.21 22.10 3.81
N LYS A 328 -5.88 22.32 2.68
CA LYS A 328 -5.99 23.65 2.07
C LYS A 328 -7.09 24.46 2.73
N VAL A 329 -6.84 25.77 2.90
CA VAL A 329 -7.83 26.70 3.46
C VAL A 329 -8.84 27.04 2.38
N VAL A 330 -10.03 26.44 2.48
CA VAL A 330 -11.18 26.76 1.62
C VAL A 330 -12.07 27.76 2.34
N GLN A 331 -12.25 28.95 1.77
CA GLN A 331 -13.18 29.95 2.32
C GLN A 331 -14.63 29.54 2.05
N ASP A 332 -15.48 29.58 3.07
CA ASP A 332 -16.90 29.22 2.94
C ASP A 332 -17.65 30.06 1.89
N PRO A 333 -17.43 31.39 1.77
CA PRO A 333 -18.05 32.19 0.71
C PRO A 333 -17.66 31.75 -0.70
N LEU A 334 -16.39 31.37 -0.92
CA LEU A 334 -15.94 30.85 -2.22
C LEU A 334 -16.65 29.54 -2.55
N LYS A 335 -16.69 28.61 -1.58
CA LYS A 335 -17.39 27.32 -1.76
C LYS A 335 -18.88 27.55 -2.08
N GLN A 336 -19.56 28.42 -1.33
CA GLN A 336 -20.97 28.70 -1.55
C GLN A 336 -21.21 29.30 -2.93
N ASN A 337 -20.41 30.29 -3.34
CA ASN A 337 -20.52 30.91 -4.67
C ASN A 337 -20.36 29.89 -5.81
N LEU A 338 -19.43 28.95 -5.68
CA LEU A 338 -19.21 27.88 -6.66
C LEU A 338 -20.41 26.93 -6.75
N VAL A 339 -20.96 26.52 -5.60
CA VAL A 339 -22.13 25.63 -5.51
C VAL A 339 -23.39 26.31 -6.03
N ASP A 340 -23.61 27.58 -5.70
CA ASP A 340 -24.77 28.36 -6.14
C ASP A 340 -24.74 28.55 -7.67
N ALA A 341 -23.59 28.95 -8.22
CA ALA A 341 -23.42 29.11 -9.67
C ALA A 341 -23.70 27.81 -10.43
N TYR A 342 -23.22 26.68 -9.91
CA TYR A 342 -23.49 25.36 -10.49
C TYR A 342 -24.96 24.97 -10.37
N THR A 343 -25.57 25.17 -9.21
CA THR A 343 -26.98 24.81 -8.96
C THR A 343 -27.92 25.62 -9.85
N LEU A 344 -27.63 26.90 -10.06
CA LEU A 344 -28.40 27.77 -10.96
C LEU A 344 -28.41 27.27 -12.40
N ILE A 345 -27.31 26.69 -12.89
CA ILE A 345 -27.23 26.14 -14.25
C ILE A 345 -27.81 24.73 -14.29
N ALA A 346 -27.57 23.91 -13.26
CA ALA A 346 -28.15 22.58 -13.13
C ALA A 346 -29.69 22.60 -13.17
N ALA A 347 -30.31 23.65 -12.59
CA ALA A 347 -31.75 23.85 -12.58
C ALA A 347 -32.34 24.20 -13.97
N GLN A 348 -31.51 24.59 -14.94
CA GLN A 348 -31.98 24.89 -16.29
C GLN A 348 -32.26 23.62 -17.09
N PRO A 349 -33.16 23.68 -18.09
CA PRO A 349 -33.35 22.60 -19.05
C PRO A 349 -32.02 22.23 -19.71
N PRO A 350 -31.74 20.94 -19.97
CA PRO A 350 -30.45 20.49 -20.52
C PRO A 350 -29.98 21.27 -21.76
N ALA A 351 -30.90 21.67 -22.64
CA ALA A 351 -30.62 22.45 -23.85
C ALA A 351 -30.08 23.87 -23.59
N ASN A 352 -30.30 24.43 -22.39
CA ASN A 352 -29.92 25.79 -22.04
C ASN A 352 -28.67 25.85 -21.15
N ARG A 353 -28.17 24.70 -20.68
CA ARG A 353 -27.01 24.66 -19.80
C ARG A 353 -25.75 25.02 -20.59
N SER A 354 -24.95 25.95 -20.06
CA SER A 354 -23.65 26.31 -20.64
C SER A 354 -22.60 26.52 -19.55
N ASN A 355 -21.33 26.38 -19.90
CA ASN A 355 -20.21 26.61 -18.98
C ASN A 355 -19.77 28.09 -18.90
N ALA A 356 -20.43 28.99 -19.64
CA ALA A 356 -19.96 30.37 -19.84
C ALA A 356 -19.73 31.11 -18.51
N THR A 357 -20.63 30.92 -17.54
CA THR A 357 -20.59 31.55 -16.21
C THR A 357 -19.88 30.68 -15.16
N LEU A 358 -19.49 29.46 -15.50
CA LEU A 358 -18.71 28.58 -14.62
C LEU A 358 -17.20 28.68 -14.86
N GLN A 359 -16.76 29.51 -15.82
CA GLN A 359 -15.35 29.73 -16.12
C GLN A 359 -14.58 30.29 -14.91
N ASP A 360 -13.34 29.87 -14.68
CA ASP A 360 -12.51 30.30 -13.52
C ASP A 360 -12.44 31.84 -13.42
N ARG A 361 -12.43 32.55 -14.56
CA ARG A 361 -12.45 34.03 -14.64
C ARG A 361 -13.65 34.69 -13.93
N HIS A 362 -14.74 33.96 -13.71
CA HIS A 362 -15.94 34.45 -13.01
C HIS A 362 -15.85 34.26 -11.48
N PHE A 363 -14.79 33.62 -10.99
CA PHE A 363 -14.52 33.41 -9.57
C PHE A 363 -13.20 34.08 -9.18
N PRO A 364 -13.15 35.42 -9.05
CA PRO A 364 -11.90 36.14 -8.77
C PRO A 364 -11.28 35.80 -7.41
N MET A 365 -12.05 35.18 -6.50
CA MET A 365 -11.57 34.67 -5.22
C MET A 365 -11.00 33.25 -5.29
N LEU A 366 -11.06 32.58 -6.45
CA LEU A 366 -10.51 31.24 -6.65
C LEU A 366 -8.98 31.32 -6.69
N PRO A 367 -8.25 30.70 -5.75
CA PRO A 367 -6.80 30.73 -5.75
C PRO A 367 -6.23 29.98 -6.97
N THR A 368 -5.13 30.49 -7.53
CA THR A 368 -4.39 29.80 -8.61
C THR A 368 -3.99 28.38 -8.20
N GLU A 369 -3.60 28.20 -6.93
CA GLU A 369 -3.29 26.88 -6.36
C GLU A 369 -4.45 25.88 -6.51
N PHE A 370 -5.72 26.30 -6.42
CA PHE A 370 -6.85 25.38 -6.54
C PHE A 370 -7.06 24.94 -7.99
N ILE A 371 -6.72 25.81 -8.95
CA ILE A 371 -6.73 25.47 -10.38
C ILE A 371 -5.64 24.44 -10.66
N GLU A 372 -4.44 24.63 -10.11
CA GLU A 372 -3.32 23.70 -10.22
C GLU A 372 -3.64 22.34 -9.60
N LEU A 373 -4.15 22.31 -8.36
CA LEU A 373 -4.55 21.08 -7.68
C LEU A 373 -5.64 20.31 -8.44
N ARG A 374 -6.61 21.03 -9.02
CA ARG A 374 -7.65 20.40 -9.86
C ARG A 374 -7.04 19.74 -11.09
N ASN A 375 -6.08 20.38 -11.73
CA ASN A 375 -5.39 19.80 -12.89
C ASN A 375 -4.54 18.59 -12.47
N GLU A 376 -3.90 18.63 -11.30
CA GLU A 376 -3.08 17.54 -10.77
C GLU A 376 -3.89 16.27 -10.44
N VAL A 377 -5.16 16.39 -10.02
CA VAL A 377 -6.08 15.24 -9.87
C VAL A 377 -6.27 14.48 -11.19
N SER A 378 -6.03 15.14 -12.31
CA SER A 378 -6.18 14.61 -13.67
C SER A 378 -4.85 14.20 -14.30
N ASP A 379 -3.74 14.50 -13.62
CA ASP A 379 -2.41 14.24 -14.14
C ASP A 379 -2.06 12.76 -13.97
N SER A 380 -1.79 12.11 -15.09
CA SER A 380 -1.31 10.73 -15.14
C SER A 380 0.02 10.50 -14.41
N GLN A 381 0.78 11.56 -14.09
CA GLN A 381 2.01 11.49 -13.31
C GLN A 381 1.83 12.04 -11.87
N GLY A 382 0.70 12.71 -11.60
CA GLY A 382 0.40 13.28 -10.28
C GLY A 382 0.00 12.23 -9.25
N THR A 383 0.07 12.58 -7.97
CA THR A 383 -0.28 11.65 -6.88
C THR A 383 -1.75 11.75 -6.44
N LEU A 384 -2.40 12.88 -6.76
CA LEU A 384 -3.75 13.20 -6.27
C LEU A 384 -4.86 12.38 -6.91
N ALA A 385 -4.66 11.82 -8.11
CA ALA A 385 -5.66 10.98 -8.77
C ALA A 385 -6.06 9.77 -7.91
N ALA A 386 -5.08 9.07 -7.35
CA ALA A 386 -5.31 7.92 -6.49
C ALA A 386 -5.77 8.34 -5.08
N ASP A 387 -5.21 9.40 -4.51
CA ASP A 387 -5.55 9.88 -3.16
C ASP A 387 -6.99 10.43 -3.11
N SER A 388 -7.43 11.18 -4.13
CA SER A 388 -8.80 11.70 -4.25
C SER A 388 -9.86 10.60 -4.39
N ALA A 389 -9.56 9.55 -5.14
CA ALA A 389 -10.42 8.37 -5.23
C ALA A 389 -10.57 7.65 -3.89
N GLY A 390 -9.47 7.51 -3.16
CA GLY A 390 -9.49 6.97 -1.80
C GLY A 390 -10.21 7.89 -0.80
N PHE A 391 -10.08 9.21 -0.93
CA PHE A 391 -10.86 10.17 -0.15
C PHE A 391 -12.36 9.96 -0.37
N TYR A 392 -12.79 9.76 -1.62
CA TYR A 392 -14.20 9.50 -1.95
C TYR A 392 -14.68 8.20 -1.30
N TRP A 393 -13.85 7.15 -1.34
CA TRP A 393 -14.09 5.88 -0.64
C TRP A 393 -14.33 6.08 0.87
N GLY A 394 -13.43 6.81 1.53
CA GLY A 394 -13.50 7.09 2.96
C GLY A 394 -14.66 8.00 3.36
N LYS A 395 -14.99 9.00 2.54
CA LYS A 395 -16.06 9.98 2.81
C LYS A 395 -17.45 9.34 2.80
N ILE A 396 -17.73 8.46 1.84
CA ILE A 396 -19.11 8.02 1.53
C ILE A 396 -19.51 6.70 2.22
N ARG A 397 -18.58 6.03 2.91
CA ARG A 397 -18.80 4.67 3.45
C ARG A 397 -19.38 3.74 2.36
N TRP A 398 -18.67 3.67 1.24
CA TRP A 398 -19.11 3.06 -0.04
C TRP A 398 -19.84 1.71 0.06
N LEU A 399 -19.48 0.85 1.01
CA LEU A 399 -20.14 -0.44 1.25
C LEU A 399 -21.63 -0.33 1.63
N ASN A 400 -22.05 0.77 2.24
CA ASN A 400 -23.46 1.02 2.56
C ASN A 400 -24.30 1.44 1.33
N MET A 401 -23.67 1.93 0.26
CA MET A 401 -24.37 2.28 -0.99
C MET A 401 -24.52 1.07 -1.93
N LEU A 402 -23.50 0.22 -2.06
CA LEU A 402 -23.58 -0.99 -2.90
C LEU A 402 -24.68 -1.96 -2.45
N MET A 403 -24.94 -2.07 -1.14
CA MET A 403 -26.07 -2.88 -0.64
C MET A 403 -27.45 -2.25 -0.88
N ARG A 404 -27.54 -0.95 -1.20
CA ARG A 404 -28.80 -0.28 -1.53
C ARG A 404 -29.09 -0.21 -3.03
N SER A 405 -28.11 -0.49 -3.88
CA SER A 405 -28.27 -0.52 -5.34
C SER A 405 -28.25 -1.93 -5.94
N MET A 406 -27.94 -2.96 -5.15
CA MET A 406 -28.01 -4.38 -5.57
C MET A 406 -29.24 -5.13 -5.04
N PHE A 407 -30.27 -4.43 -4.54
CA PHE A 407 -31.59 -4.98 -4.24
C PHE A 407 -32.71 -4.05 -4.67
#